data_AF-A0A7G9WFR5-F1
#
_entry.id   AF-A0A7G9WFR5-F1
#
_cell.length_a   1.000
_cell.length_b   1.000
_cell.length_c   1.000
_cell.angle_alpha   90.00
_cell.angle_beta   90.00
_cell.angle_gamma   90.00
#
_symmetry.space_group_name_H-M   'P 1'
#
loop_
_entity.id
_entity.type
_entity.pdbx_description
1 polymer ?
#
loop_
_entity_poly.entity_id
_entity_poly.type
_entity_poly.pdbx_seq_one_letter_code
_entity_poly.pdbx_strand_id
1 'polypeptide(L)' 'MSYVAPAIQDKFESLSIELKNEILRRNVKLYTLNDLIHCLEDIVQGK' A
#
# COMPACT_ATOMS: atom_id res chain seq x y z
N MET A 1 -4.91 -12.13 0.72
CA MET A 1 -3.62 -12.04 0.02
C MET A 1 -3.55 -10.68 -0.64
N SER A 2 -2.67 -9.81 -0.16
CA SER A 2 -2.43 -8.51 -0.78
C SER A 2 -1.68 -8.68 -2.09
N TYR A 3 -1.98 -7.84 -3.07
CA TYR A 3 -1.32 -7.84 -4.37
C TYR A 3 -0.71 -6.47 -4.60
N VAL A 4 0.54 -6.43 -5.07
CA VAL A 4 1.24 -5.19 -5.43
C VAL A 4 1.76 -5.36 -6.84
N ALA A 5 1.32 -4.49 -7.75
CA ALA A 5 1.79 -4.52 -9.13
C ALA A 5 3.28 -4.17 -9.21
N PRO A 6 4.05 -4.83 -10.09
CA PRO A 6 5.49 -4.60 -10.22
C PRO A 6 5.83 -3.14 -10.57
N ALA A 7 4.92 -2.43 -11.27
CA ALA A 7 5.09 -1.02 -11.63
C ALA A 7 5.17 -0.07 -10.41
N ILE A 8 4.56 -0.45 -9.27
CA ILE A 8 4.56 0.34 -8.03
C ILE A 8 5.35 -0.34 -6.91
N GLN A 9 5.91 -1.52 -7.17
CA GLN A 9 6.63 -2.30 -6.17
C GLN A 9 7.80 -1.51 -5.59
N ASP A 10 8.57 -0.82 -6.42
CA ASP A 10 9.66 0.08 -5.98
C ASP A 10 9.19 1.12 -4.95
N LYS A 11 8.03 1.74 -5.22
CA LYS A 11 7.43 2.75 -4.33
C LYS A 11 6.93 2.12 -3.04
N PHE A 12 6.31 0.95 -3.14
CA PHE A 12 5.86 0.18 -1.98
C PHE A 12 7.04 -0.24 -1.09
N GLU A 13 8.13 -0.73 -1.68
CA GLU A 13 9.32 -1.16 -0.94
C GLU A 13 10.04 0.01 -0.26
N SER A 14 10.01 1.21 -0.87
CA SER A 14 10.50 2.47 -0.29
C SER A 14 9.71 2.93 0.93
N LEU A 15 8.55 2.37 1.23
CA LEU A 15 7.79 2.70 2.44
C LEU A 15 8.40 2.08 3.69
N SER A 16 8.16 2.72 4.83
CA SER A 16 8.49 2.18 6.15
C SER A 16 7.83 0.81 6.37
N ILE A 17 8.50 -0.03 7.17
CA ILE A 17 8.03 -1.40 7.50
C ILE A 17 6.62 -1.37 8.10
N GLU A 18 6.32 -0.38 8.94
CA GLU A 18 5.00 -0.22 9.56
C GLU A 18 3.88 0.00 8.54
N LEU A 19 4.09 0.91 7.56
CA LEU A 19 3.12 1.16 6.49
C LEU A 19 2.93 -0.09 5.63
N LYS A 20 4.02 -0.76 5.25
CA LYS A 20 3.93 -2.03 4.49
C LYS A 20 3.11 -3.06 5.24
N ASN A 21 3.36 -3.23 6.54
CA ASN A 21 2.62 -4.17 7.36
C ASN A 21 1.13 -3.81 7.45
N GLU A 22 0.78 -2.53 7.67
CA GLU A 22 -0.62 -2.10 7.69
C GLU A 22 -1.32 -2.32 6.34
N ILE A 23 -0.67 -1.99 5.23
CA ILE A 23 -1.18 -2.26 3.87
C ILE A 23 -1.42 -3.77 3.67
N LEU A 24 -0.47 -4.61 4.10
CA LEU A 24 -0.58 -6.06 3.99
C LEU A 24 -1.72 -6.61 4.86
N ARG A 25 -1.92 -6.07 6.07
CA ARG A 25 -3.02 -6.47 6.98
C ARG A 25 -4.40 -6.16 6.39
N ARG A 26 -4.52 -5.08 5.62
CA ARG A 26 -5.76 -4.66 4.96
C ARG A 26 -6.14 -5.50 3.72
N ASN A 27 -5.30 -6.46 3.31
CA ASN A 27 -5.57 -7.33 2.15
C ASN A 27 -5.85 -6.57 0.84
N VAL A 28 -5.20 -5.41 0.63
CA VAL A 28 -5.45 -4.57 -0.53
C VAL A 28 -4.80 -5.09 -1.81
N LYS A 29 -5.36 -4.70 -2.96
CA LYS A 29 -4.80 -4.97 -4.28
C LYS A 29 -4.41 -3.65 -4.92
N LEU A 30 -3.11 -3.39 -4.99
CA LEU A 30 -2.55 -2.17 -5.53
C LEU A 30 -2.10 -2.43 -6.96
N TYR A 31 -2.82 -1.89 -7.93
CA TYR A 31 -2.50 -2.03 -9.35
C TYR A 31 -1.80 -0.78 -9.89
N THR A 32 -2.15 0.37 -9.34
CA THR A 32 -1.68 1.68 -9.78
C THR A 32 -1.12 2.50 -8.63
N LEU A 33 -0.42 3.58 -8.95
CA LEU A 33 0.10 4.50 -7.93
C LEU A 33 -1.04 5.16 -7.15
N ASN A 34 -2.19 5.42 -7.79
CA ASN A 34 -3.36 5.97 -7.13
C ASN A 34 -3.92 5.02 -6.07
N ASP A 35 -3.95 3.70 -6.32
CA ASP A 35 -4.37 2.72 -5.32
C ASP A 35 -3.46 2.80 -4.08
N LEU A 36 -2.14 2.93 -4.31
CA LEU A 36 -1.17 3.06 -3.22
C LEU A 36 -1.42 4.36 -2.43
N ILE A 37 -1.64 5.49 -3.11
CA ILE A 37 -1.92 6.78 -2.47
C ILE A 37 -3.19 6.71 -1.64
N HIS A 38 -4.29 6.21 -2.22
CA HIS A 38 -5.56 6.08 -1.49
C HIS A 38 -5.43 5.15 -0.28
N CYS A 39 -4.70 4.03 -0.42
CA CYS A 39 -4.47 3.14 0.71
C CYS A 39 -3.65 3.80 1.82
N LEU A 40 -2.64 4.60 1.45
CA LEU A 40 -1.85 5.38 2.41
C LEU A 40 -2.67 6.47 3.09
N GLU A 41 -3.50 7.19 2.34
CA GLU A 41 -4.42 8.17 2.91
C GLU A 41 -5.38 7.55 3.91
N ASP A 42 -5.96 6.39 3.60
CA ASP A 42 -6.89 5.70 4.48
C ASP A 42 -6.22 5.26 5.80
N ILE A 43 -4.95 4.81 5.72
CA ILE A 43 -4.12 4.49 6.89
C ILE A 43 -3.85 5.75 7.74
N VAL A 44 -3.43 6.85 7.10
CA VAL A 44 -3.11 8.11 7.80
C VAL A 44 -4.36 8.76 8.40
N GLN A 45 -5.50 8.67 7.73
CA GLN A 45 -6.78 9.16 8.22
C GLN A 45 -7.40 8.27 9.30
N GLY A 46 -6.84 7.08 9.54
CA GLY A 46 -7.31 6.16 10.60
C GLY A 46 -8.68 5.56 10.32
N LYS A 47 -9.01 5.34 9.05
CA LYS A 47 -10.23 4.62 8.64
C LYS A 47 -10.01 3.11 8.60
#